data_AF-E8ZAZ6-F1
#
_entry.id   AF-E8ZAZ6-F1
#
_cell.length_a   1.000
_cell.length_b   1.000
_cell.length_c   1.000
_cell.angle_alpha   90.00
_cell.angle_beta   90.00
_cell.angle_gamma   90.00
#
_symmetry.space_group_name_H-M   'P 1'
#
loop_
_entity.id
_entity.type
_entity.pdbx_description
1 polymer ?
#
loop_
_entity_poly.entity_id
_entity_poly.type
_entity_poly.pdbx_seq_one_letter_code
_entity_poly.pdbx_strand_id
1 'polypeptide(L)' 'PFIVIDLIVSNLLLALGMQMVSPMTISLPLKLLLFVLVQGWTRLLDSLFYSYL' A
#
# COMPACT_ATOMS: atom_id res chain seq x y z
N PRO A 1 2.35 6.92 -1.47
CA PRO A 1 2.96 5.59 -1.78
C PRO A 1 1.91 4.49 -2.05
N PHE A 2 0.89 4.34 -1.20
CA PHE A 2 -0.10 3.26 -1.36
C PHE A 2 -0.97 3.36 -2.62
N ILE A 3 -1.36 4.58 -3.03
CA ILE A 3 -2.11 4.82 -4.27
C ILE A 3 -1.29 4.38 -5.51
N VAL A 4 0.03 4.59 -5.48
CA VAL A 4 0.91 4.16 -6.56
C VAL A 4 0.88 2.63 -6.70
N ILE A 5 0.86 1.89 -5.58
CA ILE A 5 0.71 0.43 -5.59
C ILE A 5 -0.63 0.04 -6.22
N ASP A 6 -1.73 0.68 -5.83
CA ASP A 6 -3.05 0.36 -6.38
C ASP A 6 -3.12 0.59 -7.89
N LEU A 7 -2.57 1.70 -8.38
CA LEU A 7 -2.56 2.02 -9.81
C LEU A 7 -1.68 1.05 -10.60
N ILE A 8 -0.50 0.70 -10.08
CA ILE A 8 0.40 -0.27 -10.72
C ILE A 8 -0.26 -1.66 -10.77
N VAL A 9 -0.82 -2.13 -9.66
CA VAL A 9 -1.49 -3.44 -9.60
C VAL A 9 -2.72 -3.48 -10.50
N SER A 10 -3.51 -2.41 -10.55
CA SER A 10 -4.68 -2.31 -11.43
C SER A 10 -4.27 -2.33 -12.90
N ASN A 11 -3.26 -1.55 -13.29
CA ASN A 11 -2.75 -1.55 -14.67
C ASN A 11 -2.16 -2.91 -15.08
N LEU A 12 -1.48 -3.61 -14.16
CA LEU A 12 -0.98 -4.97 -14.40
C LEU A 12 -2.13 -5.95 -14.63
N LEU A 13 -3.16 -5.94 -13.78
CA LEU A 13 -4.33 -6.81 -13.96
C LEU A 13 -5.09 -6.51 -15.26
N LEU A 14 -5.23 -5.23 -15.62
CA LEU A 14 -5.82 -4.82 -16.89
C LEU A 14 -4.99 -5.31 -18.08
N ALA A 15 -3.67 -5.20 -18.03
CA ALA A 15 -2.77 -5.70 -19.07
C ALA A 15 -2.81 -7.23 -19.20
N LEU A 16 -3.04 -7.96 -18.10
CA LEU A 16 -3.23 -9.40 -18.07
C LEU A 16 -4.64 -9.84 -18.52
N GLY A 17 -5.55 -8.90 -18.80
CA GLY A 17 -6.95 -9.21 -19.16
C GLY A 17 -7.80 -9.70 -17.97
N MET A 18 -7.31 -9.60 -16.74
CA MET A 18 -7.93 -10.15 -15.54
C MET A 18 -8.90 -9.15 -14.90
N GLN A 19 -10.00 -8.83 -15.59
CA GLN A 19 -10.99 -7.85 -15.11
C GLN A 19 -11.88 -8.35 -13.96
N MET A 20 -11.98 -9.67 -13.78
CA MET A 20 -12.84 -10.28 -12.76
C MET A 20 -12.18 -10.35 -11.37
N VAL A 21 -10.85 -10.21 -11.30
CA VAL A 21 -10.12 -10.21 -10.04
C VAL A 21 -10.02 -8.77 -9.55
N SER A 22 -10.52 -8.50 -8.35
CA SER A 22 -10.39 -7.20 -7.72
C SER A 22 -8.91 -6.88 -7.47
N PRO A 23 -8.38 -5.75 -7.96
CA PRO A 23 -6.99 -5.34 -7.70
C PRO A 23 -6.65 -5.22 -6.21
N MET A 24 -7.67 -4.98 -5.36
CA MET A 24 -7.49 -4.84 -3.92
C MET A 24 -7.00 -6.12 -3.25
N THR A 25 -7.34 -7.31 -3.75
CA THR A 25 -6.88 -8.56 -3.12
C THR A 25 -5.37 -8.74 -3.26
N ILE A 26 -4.78 -8.18 -4.31
CA ILE A 26 -3.33 -8.21 -4.56
C ILE A 26 -2.66 -7.00 -3.91
N SER A 27 -3.26 -5.80 -3.99
CA SER A 27 -2.61 -4.59 -3.50
C SER A 27 -2.54 -4.54 -1.96
N LEU A 28 -3.52 -5.09 -1.25
CA LEU A 28 -3.61 -5.01 0.22
C LEU A 28 -2.46 -5.72 0.96
N PRO A 29 -2.11 -6.99 0.67
CA PRO A 29 -0.92 -7.62 1.28
C PRO A 29 0.38 -6.90 0.91
N LEU A 30 0.48 -6.37 -0.32
CA LEU A 30 1.65 -5.64 -0.81
C LEU A 30 1.85 -4.31 -0.07
N LYS A 31 0.75 -3.56 0.17
CA LYS A 31 0.75 -2.35 0.99
C LYS A 31 1.19 -2.63 2.42
N LEU A 32 0.68 -3.70 3.03
CA LEU A 32 1.05 -4.09 4.40
C LEU A 32 2.53 -4.46 4.49
N LEU A 33 3.04 -5.22 3.53
CA LEU A 33 4.47 -5.54 3.44
C LEU A 33 5.33 -4.27 3.38
N LEU A 34 5.02 -3.36 2.45
CA LEU A 34 5.76 -2.11 2.32
C LEU A 34 5.69 -1.29 3.62
N PHE A 35 4.52 -1.22 4.24
CA PHE A 35 4.31 -0.47 5.46
C PHE A 35 5.14 -1.03 6.64
N VAL A 36 5.21 -2.36 6.78
CA VAL A 36 6.03 -3.00 7.82
C VAL A 36 7.53 -2.85 7.52
N LEU A 37 7.95 -3.06 6.26
CA LEU A 37 9.36 -2.95 5.85
C LEU A 37 9.94 -1.55 6.10
N VAL A 38 9.11 -0.53 5.94
CA VAL A 38 9.49 0.87 6.12
C VAL A 38 9.35 1.31 7.58
N GLN A 39 9.04 0.39 8.51
CA GLN A 39 8.74 0.68 9.92
C GLN A 39 7.65 1.74 10.06
N GLY A 40 6.56 1.60 9.30
CA GLY A 40 5.51 2.61 9.21
C GLY A 40 4.81 2.89 10.54
N TRP A 41 4.68 1.89 11.41
CA TRP A 41 4.09 2.05 12.74
C TRP A 41 4.91 2.96 13.65
N THR A 42 6.22 2.74 13.76
CA THR A 42 7.09 3.57 14.61
C THR A 42 7.12 4.99 14.08
N ARG A 43 7.27 5.19 12.76
CA ARG A 43 7.28 6.54 12.17
C ARG A 43 5.98 7.30 12.37
N LEU A 44 4.83 6.62 12.29
CA LEU A 44 3.55 7.27 12.58
C LEU A 44 3.48 7.72 14.04
N LEU A 45 3.82 6.83 14.97
CA LEU A 45 3.83 7.16 16.40
C LEU A 45 4.81 8.28 16.72
N ASP A 46 6.05 8.20 16.23
CA ASP A 46 7.06 9.24 16.41
C ASP A 46 6.56 10.58 15.85
N SER A 47 6.00 10.58 14.64
CA SER A 47 5.45 11.81 14.04
C SER A 47 4.30 12.41 14.85
N LEU A 48 3.48 11.57 15.48
CA LEU A 48 2.42 12.01 16.38
C LEU A 48 3.03 12.61 17.65
N PHE A 49 3.96 11.92 18.31
CA PHE A 49 4.63 12.43 19.52
C PHE A 49 5.31 13.79 19.26
N TYR A 50 6.08 13.92 18.18
CA TYR A 50 6.73 15.18 17.80
C TYR A 50 5.76 16.28 17.34
N SER A 51 4.53 15.95 16.96
CA SER A 51 3.55 16.96 16.57
C SER A 51 2.83 17.59 17.76
N TYR A 52 2.76 16.90 18.91
CA TYR A 52 2.00 17.35 20.08
C TYR A 52 2.88 17.91 21.21
N LEU A 53 4.20 17.70 21.16
CA LEU A 53 5.16 18.11 22.18
C LEU A 53 6.15 19.12 21.59
#